data_AF-X6F262-F1
#
_entry.id   AF-X6F262-F1
#
_cell.length_a   1.000
_cell.length_b   1.000
_cell.length_c   1.000
_cell.angle_alpha   90.00
_cell.angle_beta   90.00
_cell.angle_gamma   90.00
#
_symmetry.space_group_name_H-M   'P 1'
#
loop_
_entity.id
_entity.type
_entity.pdbx_description
1 polymer ?
#
loop_
_entity_poly.entity_id
_entity_poly.type
_entity_poly.pdbx_seq_one_letter_code
_entity_poly.pdbx_strand_id
1 'polypeptide(L)'
;MRKLLIGTALASGLAFAAHAEDVKEVQMLHWWTSGGEAAALNVLKGDLAKEGYAWKDVPVAGGGGDAAMTALKAMVAAGNYPTASQMLGYTVLDYAAAGVMGDLTETAKKEGWDKSVPAALQKFSVYEGKWVAAPVNVHSVNWLWINKSVMDKIGGTEPKTFDDFIALLDKAKAAGVTPLALGGQNWQEATMFDSVVLSTGGPEFYKKAMNDLDDASLKSDTMKKSFDNLAKLVTYVDPNFSGRDWNLATAMVIKGDALVQVMGDWAKGEFHAAKKTPGTDFLCYRFPGTDGSVIYNSDMFGMFNVPDDRKAAQVALATATLSKSFQSAFNVVKGSVPARTDVPDTDFDACGKKGIADLKKANEGGTLFGSLAQGYGAPPAVANAYKDVVSKFVHGQIKTSDEAVTELVKAIDDAK
;
A
#
# COMPACT_ATOMS: atom_id res chain seq x y z
N MET A 1 -40.48 74.31 -31.21
CA MET A 1 -39.18 74.70 -30.61
C MET A 1 -39.21 74.35 -29.13
N ARG A 2 -38.16 73.63 -28.65
CA ARG A 2 -37.71 73.47 -27.25
C ARG A 2 -38.65 72.71 -26.29
N LYS A 3 -38.22 71.79 -25.42
CA LYS A 3 -36.90 71.19 -25.10
C LYS A 3 -37.19 69.88 -24.34
N LEU A 4 -36.48 68.82 -24.71
CA LEU A 4 -36.37 67.56 -23.98
C LEU A 4 -35.51 67.80 -22.72
N LEU A 5 -35.92 67.30 -21.55
CA LEU A 5 -35.08 67.15 -20.37
C LEU A 5 -35.20 65.71 -19.88
N ILE A 6 -34.18 64.92 -20.19
CA ILE A 6 -33.96 63.56 -19.71
C ILE A 6 -33.26 63.69 -18.34
N GLY A 7 -33.91 63.21 -17.29
CA GLY A 7 -33.28 63.00 -15.98
C GLY A 7 -32.78 61.56 -15.88
N THR A 8 -31.46 61.39 -15.92
CA THR A 8 -30.80 60.09 -15.76
C THR A 8 -30.69 59.76 -14.28
N ALA A 9 -31.45 58.76 -13.81
CA ALA A 9 -31.25 58.17 -12.49
C ALA A 9 -30.11 57.15 -12.57
N LEU A 10 -28.97 57.46 -11.95
CA LEU A 10 -27.91 56.48 -11.70
C LEU A 10 -28.41 55.46 -10.65
N ALA A 11 -28.66 54.23 -11.07
CA ALA A 11 -28.82 53.10 -10.16
C ALA A 11 -27.43 52.51 -9.88
N SER A 12 -26.89 52.81 -8.70
CA SER A 12 -25.66 52.20 -8.17
C SER A 12 -25.97 50.73 -7.82
N GLY A 13 -25.67 49.81 -8.74
CA GLY A 13 -25.73 48.38 -8.47
C GLY A 13 -24.58 47.98 -7.55
N LEU A 14 -24.88 47.74 -6.27
CA LEU A 14 -24.01 46.97 -5.37
C LEU A 14 -23.95 45.53 -5.89
N ALA A 15 -22.91 45.22 -6.66
CA ALA A 15 -22.56 43.86 -7.01
C ALA A 15 -22.05 43.16 -5.73
N PHE A 16 -22.95 42.50 -5.01
CA PHE A 16 -22.53 41.47 -4.07
C PHE A 16 -21.90 40.35 -4.90
N ALA A 17 -20.60 40.11 -4.72
CA ALA A 17 -19.98 38.88 -5.17
C ALA A 17 -20.69 37.73 -4.46
N ALA A 18 -21.58 37.04 -5.17
CA ALA A 18 -22.14 35.78 -4.69
C ALA A 18 -21.00 34.76 -4.68
N HIS A 19 -20.38 34.58 -3.50
CA HIS A 19 -19.52 33.42 -3.28
C HIS A 19 -20.42 32.18 -3.34
N ALA A 20 -20.09 31.24 -4.22
CA ALA A 20 -20.72 29.92 -4.21
C ALA A 20 -20.56 29.31 -2.81
N GLU A 21 -21.61 28.69 -2.29
CA GLU A 21 -21.57 28.03 -0.99
C GLU A 21 -20.63 26.82 -1.03
N ASP A 22 -19.85 26.61 0.04
CA ASP A 22 -18.90 25.50 0.11
C ASP A 22 -19.62 24.15 -0.05
N VAL A 23 -19.13 23.33 -0.98
CA VAL A 23 -19.59 21.97 -1.20
C VAL A 23 -19.03 21.08 -0.09
N LYS A 24 -19.89 20.71 0.86
CA LYS A 24 -19.54 19.80 1.96
C LYS A 24 -19.62 18.32 1.57
N GLU A 25 -19.00 17.94 0.45
CA GLU A 25 -18.95 16.55 -0.02
C GLU A 25 -17.51 16.14 -0.39
N VAL A 26 -17.08 14.99 0.12
CA VAL A 26 -15.83 14.34 -0.26
C VAL A 26 -16.12 13.21 -1.24
N GLN A 27 -15.67 13.36 -2.49
CA GLN A 27 -15.70 12.28 -3.47
C GLN A 27 -14.38 11.50 -3.43
N MET A 28 -14.44 10.21 -3.13
CA MET A 28 -13.25 9.39 -2.91
C MET A 28 -13.24 8.13 -3.78
N LEU A 29 -12.21 7.99 -4.62
CA LEU A 29 -11.94 6.76 -5.37
C LEU A 29 -10.96 5.86 -4.59
N HIS A 30 -11.30 4.59 -4.38
CA HIS A 30 -10.47 3.65 -3.61
C HIS A 30 -10.74 2.19 -3.99
N TRP A 31 -9.84 1.27 -3.59
CA TRP A 31 -10.01 -0.18 -3.80
C TRP A 31 -10.22 -0.99 -2.52
N TRP A 32 -10.34 -0.32 -1.38
CA TRP A 32 -10.70 -0.94 -0.09
C TRP A 32 -12.12 -1.53 -0.11
N THR A 33 -12.23 -2.77 -0.57
CA THR A 33 -13.51 -3.48 -0.75
C THR A 33 -13.57 -4.80 0.01
N SER A 34 -12.48 -5.26 0.64
CA SER A 34 -12.53 -6.41 1.55
C SER A 34 -13.28 -6.07 2.84
N GLY A 35 -13.65 -7.10 3.62
CA GLY A 35 -14.36 -6.90 4.89
C GLY A 35 -13.55 -6.07 5.90
N GLY A 36 -12.26 -6.38 6.07
CA GLY A 36 -11.38 -5.61 6.97
C GLY A 36 -11.11 -4.19 6.46
N GLU A 37 -10.92 -4.03 5.15
CA GLU A 37 -10.67 -2.72 4.53
C GLU A 37 -11.88 -1.78 4.63
N ALA A 38 -13.08 -2.30 4.37
CA ALA A 38 -14.32 -1.53 4.49
C ALA A 38 -14.59 -1.09 5.94
N ALA A 39 -14.27 -1.93 6.92
CA ALA A 39 -14.38 -1.58 8.34
C ALA A 39 -13.46 -0.40 8.71
N ALA A 40 -12.23 -0.40 8.19
CA ALA A 40 -11.29 0.70 8.42
C ALA A 40 -11.78 2.02 7.79
N LEU A 41 -12.26 1.98 6.55
CA LEU A 41 -12.76 3.18 5.86
C LEU A 41 -13.94 3.86 6.58
N ASN A 42 -14.79 3.07 7.26
CA ASN A 42 -15.92 3.61 8.02
C ASN A 42 -15.51 4.51 9.20
N VAL A 43 -14.29 4.34 9.74
CA VAL A 43 -13.74 5.25 10.76
C VAL A 43 -13.59 6.66 10.19
N LEU A 44 -13.01 6.78 8.99
CA LEU A 44 -12.82 8.07 8.33
C LEU A 44 -14.14 8.74 7.96
N LYS A 45 -15.06 7.95 7.39
CA LYS A 45 -16.41 8.41 7.03
C LYS A 45 -17.14 8.97 8.26
N GLY A 46 -17.02 8.29 9.40
CA GLY A 46 -17.61 8.73 10.66
C GLY A 46 -17.04 10.03 11.20
N ASP A 47 -15.72 10.24 11.10
CA ASP A 47 -15.08 11.48 11.56
C ASP A 47 -15.45 12.68 10.68
N LEU A 48 -15.45 12.51 9.36
CA LEU A 48 -15.89 13.56 8.44
C LEU A 48 -17.37 13.92 8.60
N ALA A 49 -18.22 12.93 8.87
CA ALA A 49 -19.65 13.16 9.10
C ALA A 49 -19.89 14.03 10.36
N LYS A 50 -19.09 13.88 11.43
CA LYS A 50 -19.17 14.72 12.64
C LYS A 50 -18.81 16.18 12.36
N GLU A 51 -17.95 16.42 11.36
CA GLU A 51 -17.58 17.76 10.88
C GLU A 51 -18.59 18.32 9.85
N GLY A 52 -19.62 17.55 9.49
CA GLY A 52 -20.66 17.96 8.57
C GLY A 52 -20.31 17.76 7.09
N TYR A 53 -19.31 16.93 6.77
CA TYR A 53 -18.98 16.55 5.40
C TYR A 53 -19.66 15.23 5.02
N ALA A 54 -20.36 15.23 3.89
CA ALA A 54 -20.90 14.04 3.26
C ALA A 54 -19.80 13.25 2.54
N TRP A 55 -19.97 11.93 2.44
CA TRP A 55 -19.07 11.05 1.72
C TRP A 55 -19.72 10.49 0.46
N LYS A 56 -19.11 10.75 -0.69
CA LYS A 56 -19.48 10.17 -1.98
C LYS A 56 -18.47 9.10 -2.38
N ASP A 57 -18.89 7.86 -2.18
CA ASP A 57 -18.08 6.67 -2.40
C ASP A 57 -17.90 6.38 -3.90
N VAL A 58 -16.66 6.10 -4.32
CA VAL A 58 -16.34 5.59 -5.68
C VAL A 58 -15.45 4.34 -5.54
N PRO A 59 -15.98 3.23 -5.00
CA PRO A 59 -15.20 2.01 -4.81
C PRO A 59 -14.96 1.31 -6.15
N VAL A 60 -13.74 0.82 -6.36
CA VAL A 60 -13.37 -0.03 -7.50
C VAL A 60 -12.69 -1.27 -6.96
N ALA A 61 -13.41 -2.39 -6.97
CA ALA A 61 -12.91 -3.66 -6.45
C ALA A 61 -11.72 -4.17 -7.28
N GLY A 62 -10.71 -4.69 -6.59
CA GLY A 62 -9.50 -5.27 -7.19
C GLY A 62 -8.28 -5.04 -6.28
N GLY A 63 -7.79 -6.10 -5.65
CA GLY A 63 -6.62 -6.03 -4.78
C GLY A 63 -5.42 -5.41 -5.50
N GLY A 64 -4.66 -4.56 -4.80
CA GLY A 64 -3.51 -3.84 -5.36
C GLY A 64 -3.85 -2.59 -6.18
N GLY A 65 -5.13 -2.34 -6.52
CA GLY A 65 -5.59 -1.06 -7.06
C GLY A 65 -5.47 -0.87 -8.57
N ASP A 66 -5.02 -1.84 -9.36
CA ASP A 66 -4.85 -1.70 -10.82
C ASP A 66 -6.15 -1.28 -11.54
N ALA A 67 -7.28 -1.89 -11.16
CA ALA A 67 -8.61 -1.52 -11.69
C ALA A 67 -9.01 -0.10 -11.27
N ALA A 68 -8.72 0.28 -10.02
CA ALA A 68 -8.98 1.62 -9.51
C ALA A 68 -8.15 2.68 -10.26
N MET A 69 -6.88 2.40 -10.56
CA MET A 69 -6.02 3.31 -11.33
C MET A 69 -6.47 3.45 -12.79
N THR A 70 -7.03 2.39 -13.38
CA THR A 70 -7.65 2.46 -14.71
C THR A 70 -8.86 3.38 -14.71
N ALA A 71 -9.76 3.22 -13.73
CA ALA A 71 -10.93 4.09 -13.57
C ALA A 71 -10.51 5.55 -13.31
N LEU A 72 -9.51 5.77 -12.45
CA LEU A 72 -8.97 7.09 -12.15
C LEU A 72 -8.42 7.77 -13.40
N LYS A 73 -7.63 7.06 -14.22
CA LYS A 73 -7.08 7.58 -15.47
C LYS A 73 -8.19 8.04 -16.41
N ALA A 74 -9.29 7.29 -16.51
CA ALA A 74 -10.45 7.68 -17.31
C ALA A 74 -11.15 8.93 -16.75
N MET A 75 -11.32 9.02 -15.42
CA MET A 75 -11.89 10.21 -14.76
C MET A 75 -11.04 11.46 -15.01
N VAL A 76 -9.72 11.35 -14.87
CA VAL A 76 -8.78 12.46 -15.08
C VAL A 76 -8.77 12.90 -16.55
N ALA A 77 -8.76 11.95 -17.50
CA ALA A 77 -8.84 12.26 -18.92
C ALA A 77 -10.15 12.97 -19.31
N ALA A 78 -11.24 12.71 -18.58
CA ALA A 78 -12.53 13.37 -18.75
C ALA A 78 -12.62 14.73 -18.01
N GLY A 79 -11.58 15.17 -17.31
CA GLY A 79 -11.60 16.38 -16.48
C GLY A 79 -12.50 16.29 -15.24
N ASN A 80 -12.92 15.07 -14.85
CA ASN A 80 -13.80 14.83 -13.71
C ASN A 80 -12.98 14.40 -12.49
N TYR A 81 -12.31 15.36 -11.84
CA TYR A 81 -11.43 15.05 -10.72
C TYR A 81 -12.22 14.73 -9.44
N PRO A 82 -11.93 13.58 -8.78
CA PRO A 82 -12.46 13.32 -7.44
C PRO A 82 -11.85 14.29 -6.43
N THR A 83 -12.37 14.36 -5.19
CA THR A 83 -11.72 15.17 -4.13
C THR A 83 -10.34 14.58 -3.82
N ALA A 84 -10.30 13.25 -3.71
CA ALA A 84 -9.08 12.49 -3.58
C ALA A 84 -9.23 11.10 -4.22
N SER A 85 -8.10 10.47 -4.47
CA SER A 85 -8.03 9.04 -4.79
C SER A 85 -7.00 8.36 -3.90
N GLN A 86 -7.28 7.12 -3.52
CA GLN A 86 -6.26 6.23 -2.98
C GLN A 86 -5.21 6.00 -4.07
N MET A 87 -3.94 6.14 -3.73
CA MET A 87 -2.77 5.98 -4.61
C MET A 87 -1.59 5.42 -3.81
N LEU A 88 -0.61 4.87 -4.52
CA LEU A 88 0.64 4.37 -3.94
C LEU A 88 1.83 5.08 -4.58
N GLY A 89 2.76 5.53 -3.74
CA GLY A 89 4.14 5.85 -4.11
C GLY A 89 4.28 6.68 -5.39
N TYR A 90 4.97 6.12 -6.39
CA TYR A 90 5.27 6.81 -7.65
C TYR A 90 4.01 7.25 -8.43
N THR A 91 2.86 6.61 -8.26
CA THR A 91 1.62 7.05 -8.91
C THR A 91 1.19 8.44 -8.43
N VAL A 92 1.44 8.78 -7.16
CA VAL A 92 1.18 10.15 -6.65
C VAL A 92 2.06 11.16 -7.41
N LEU A 93 3.33 10.81 -7.62
CA LEU A 93 4.28 11.66 -8.33
C LEU A 93 3.91 11.84 -9.80
N ASP A 94 3.41 10.80 -10.48
CA ASP A 94 2.96 10.90 -11.87
C ASP A 94 1.81 11.91 -12.03
N TYR A 95 0.81 11.86 -11.15
CA TYR A 95 -0.30 12.83 -11.18
C TYR A 95 0.14 14.23 -10.73
N ALA A 96 1.10 14.33 -9.80
CA ALA A 96 1.68 15.62 -9.41
C ALA A 96 2.45 16.26 -10.56
N ALA A 97 3.28 15.49 -11.27
CA ALA A 97 3.99 15.93 -12.47
C ALA A 97 3.04 16.31 -13.63
N ALA A 98 1.87 15.67 -13.71
CA ALA A 98 0.81 16.06 -14.64
C ALA A 98 0.08 17.36 -14.25
N GLY A 99 0.38 17.95 -13.09
CA GLY A 99 -0.17 19.23 -12.66
C GLY A 99 -1.63 19.18 -12.19
N VAL A 100 -2.16 18.00 -11.89
CA VAL A 100 -3.58 17.81 -11.50
C VAL A 100 -3.78 17.70 -9.99
N MET A 101 -2.72 17.81 -9.19
CA MET A 101 -2.78 17.69 -7.74
C MET A 101 -2.96 19.04 -7.04
N GLY A 102 -3.72 19.05 -5.96
CA GLY A 102 -3.94 20.19 -5.08
C GLY A 102 -2.76 20.44 -4.14
N ASP A 103 -2.71 21.64 -3.57
CA ASP A 103 -1.64 22.07 -2.66
C ASP A 103 -2.15 22.14 -1.21
N LEU A 104 -1.61 21.29 -0.35
CA LEU A 104 -1.91 21.22 1.09
C LEU A 104 -0.81 21.83 1.97
N THR A 105 0.14 22.55 1.39
CA THR A 105 1.36 22.97 2.10
C THR A 105 1.08 23.84 3.33
N GLU A 106 0.11 24.75 3.25
CA GLU A 106 -0.26 25.58 4.41
C GLU A 106 -0.89 24.76 5.53
N THR A 107 -1.73 23.77 5.20
CA THR A 107 -2.26 22.81 6.16
C THR A 107 -1.15 21.98 6.78
N ALA A 108 -0.23 21.46 5.96
CA ALA A 108 0.88 20.63 6.40
C ALA A 108 1.81 21.37 7.37
N LYS A 109 2.12 22.65 7.10
CA LYS A 109 2.89 23.52 8.00
C LYS A 109 2.17 23.76 9.32
N LYS A 110 0.87 24.08 9.27
CA LYS A 110 0.04 24.33 10.45
C LYS A 110 -0.03 23.11 11.36
N GLU A 111 -0.19 21.92 10.77
CA GLU A 111 -0.37 20.65 11.48
C GLU A 111 0.98 19.94 11.81
N GLY A 112 2.10 20.47 11.31
CA GLY A 112 3.45 19.94 11.57
C GLY A 112 3.73 18.58 10.91
N TRP A 113 3.19 18.33 9.71
CA TRP A 113 3.33 17.04 9.02
C TRP A 113 4.78 16.70 8.64
N ASP A 114 5.60 17.71 8.39
CA ASP A 114 7.05 17.60 8.14
C ASP A 114 7.81 16.88 9.26
N LYS A 115 7.32 17.01 10.50
CA LYS A 115 7.93 16.39 11.69
C LYS A 115 7.33 15.03 12.01
N SER A 116 6.03 14.86 11.78
CA SER A 116 5.32 13.64 12.19
C SER A 116 5.34 12.54 11.13
N VAL A 117 5.48 12.88 9.84
CA VAL A 117 5.49 11.89 8.73
C VAL A 117 6.95 11.54 8.39
N PRO A 118 7.33 10.25 8.28
CA PRO A 118 8.69 9.85 7.89
C PRO A 118 9.12 10.40 6.53
N ALA A 119 10.41 10.73 6.39
CA ALA A 119 10.97 11.24 5.12
C ALA A 119 10.75 10.27 3.94
N ALA A 120 10.74 8.96 4.20
CA ALA A 120 10.45 7.94 3.20
C ALA A 120 9.05 8.11 2.58
N LEU A 121 8.05 8.50 3.37
CA LEU A 121 6.70 8.80 2.88
C LEU A 121 6.65 10.19 2.25
N GLN A 122 7.32 11.19 2.85
CA GLN A 122 7.37 12.55 2.29
C GLN A 122 7.93 12.59 0.87
N LYS A 123 8.85 11.68 0.51
CA LYS A 123 9.35 11.50 -0.86
C LYS A 123 8.23 11.36 -1.90
N PHE A 124 7.08 10.82 -1.50
CA PHE A 124 5.91 10.59 -2.37
C PHE A 124 4.74 11.53 -2.08
N SER A 125 4.66 12.07 -0.85
CA SER A 125 3.61 13.01 -0.46
C SER A 125 3.92 14.47 -0.81
N VAL A 126 5.19 14.80 -1.08
CA VAL A 126 5.67 16.14 -1.43
C VAL A 126 6.27 16.14 -2.82
N TYR A 127 5.77 17.03 -3.70
CA TYR A 127 6.28 17.22 -5.05
C TYR A 127 6.61 18.71 -5.25
N GLU A 128 7.85 19.02 -5.65
CA GLU A 128 8.33 20.40 -5.84
C GLU A 128 8.03 21.35 -4.65
N GLY A 129 8.14 20.83 -3.43
CA GLY A 129 7.87 21.58 -2.19
C GLY A 129 6.40 21.69 -1.82
N LYS A 130 5.48 21.13 -2.61
CA LYS A 130 4.04 21.11 -2.33
C LYS A 130 3.61 19.79 -1.72
N TRP A 131 2.85 19.84 -0.63
CA TRP A 131 2.16 18.66 -0.12
C TRP A 131 0.96 18.33 -1.00
N VAL A 132 1.02 17.19 -1.70
CA VAL A 132 0.02 16.77 -2.70
C VAL A 132 -0.78 15.54 -2.29
N ALA A 133 -0.33 14.84 -1.24
CA ALA A 133 -1.03 13.67 -0.72
C ALA A 133 -0.94 13.57 0.80
N ALA A 134 -1.96 12.96 1.41
CA ALA A 134 -1.99 12.63 2.82
C ALA A 134 -1.75 11.10 2.99
N PRO A 135 -0.62 10.67 3.56
CA PRO A 135 -0.38 9.25 3.83
C PRO A 135 -1.27 8.76 4.97
N VAL A 136 -1.99 7.67 4.74
CA VAL A 136 -2.95 7.08 5.67
C VAL A 136 -2.24 6.15 6.64
N ASN A 137 -1.28 5.38 6.15
CA ASN A 137 -0.65 4.31 6.90
C ASN A 137 0.77 4.01 6.39
N VAL A 138 1.41 3.04 7.04
CA VAL A 138 2.56 2.30 6.52
C VAL A 138 2.24 0.83 6.63
N HIS A 139 1.95 0.21 5.49
CA HIS A 139 1.95 -1.23 5.34
C HIS A 139 3.39 -1.71 5.10
N SER A 140 3.63 -3.00 5.35
CA SER A 140 4.87 -3.65 4.94
C SER A 140 4.60 -5.05 4.43
N VAL A 141 5.45 -5.52 3.52
CA VAL A 141 5.18 -6.74 2.73
C VAL A 141 5.94 -7.98 3.19
N ASN A 142 7.03 -7.80 3.92
CA ASN A 142 7.91 -8.88 4.35
C ASN A 142 7.43 -9.58 5.63
N TRP A 143 6.18 -10.04 5.64
CA TRP A 143 5.57 -10.80 6.75
C TRP A 143 5.24 -12.24 6.37
N LEU A 144 5.32 -13.11 7.39
CA LEU A 144 4.68 -14.42 7.42
C LEU A 144 3.46 -14.36 8.35
N TRP A 145 2.31 -14.76 7.83
CA TRP A 145 1.07 -14.98 8.58
C TRP A 145 0.85 -16.47 8.75
N ILE A 146 1.03 -16.99 9.96
CA ILE A 146 1.06 -18.44 10.22
C ILE A 146 -0.13 -18.86 11.09
N ASN A 147 -0.82 -19.93 10.72
CA ASN A 147 -1.82 -20.56 11.59
C ASN A 147 -1.13 -21.22 12.79
N LYS A 148 -1.42 -20.75 14.00
CA LYS A 148 -0.74 -21.25 15.21
C LYS A 148 -1.06 -22.71 15.51
N SER A 149 -2.32 -23.14 15.33
CA SER A 149 -2.71 -24.52 15.61
C SER A 149 -2.02 -25.50 14.66
N VAL A 150 -1.87 -25.15 13.38
CA VAL A 150 -1.12 -25.97 12.42
C VAL A 150 0.37 -25.99 12.79
N MET A 151 0.95 -24.84 13.11
CA MET A 151 2.34 -24.71 13.56
C MET A 151 2.65 -25.62 14.75
N ASP A 152 1.79 -25.60 15.77
CA ASP A 152 1.95 -26.43 16.98
C ASP A 152 1.79 -27.92 16.65
N LYS A 153 0.80 -28.29 15.81
CA LYS A 153 0.56 -29.70 15.39
C LYS A 153 1.77 -30.32 14.69
N ILE A 154 2.49 -29.54 13.89
CA ILE A 154 3.67 -30.03 13.16
C ILE A 154 4.99 -29.88 13.94
N GLY A 155 4.94 -29.40 15.20
CA GLY A 155 6.13 -29.12 15.99
C GLY A 155 7.05 -28.09 15.31
N GLY A 156 6.44 -27.05 14.74
CA GLY A 156 7.14 -25.95 14.09
C GLY A 156 7.61 -24.89 15.09
N THR A 157 8.69 -24.20 14.76
CA THR A 157 9.17 -23.00 15.47
C THR A 157 9.38 -21.86 14.47
N GLU A 158 9.45 -20.63 14.95
CA GLU A 158 9.71 -19.47 14.08
C GLU A 158 10.94 -19.72 13.17
N PRO A 159 10.78 -19.67 11.83
CA PRO A 159 11.89 -19.84 10.91
C PRO A 159 12.74 -18.57 10.87
N LYS A 160 14.07 -18.69 11.04
CA LYS A 160 14.99 -17.55 11.06
C LYS A 160 15.74 -17.37 9.75
N THR A 161 15.94 -18.46 9.00
CA THR A 161 16.57 -18.48 7.68
C THR A 161 15.62 -19.00 6.61
N PHE A 162 15.98 -18.81 5.34
CA PHE A 162 15.23 -19.39 4.23
C PHE A 162 15.18 -20.92 4.31
N ASP A 163 16.27 -21.58 4.72
CA ASP A 163 16.31 -23.03 4.86
C ASP A 163 15.41 -23.53 6.02
N ASP A 164 15.36 -22.80 7.14
CA ASP A 164 14.40 -23.09 8.22
C ASP A 164 12.95 -22.99 7.72
N PHE A 165 12.69 -22.02 6.84
CA PHE A 165 11.37 -21.84 6.25
C PHE A 165 10.99 -23.02 5.37
N ILE A 166 11.90 -23.46 4.49
CA ILE A 166 11.67 -24.65 3.66
C ILE A 166 11.42 -25.88 4.52
N ALA A 167 12.22 -26.09 5.58
CA ALA A 167 12.02 -27.21 6.50
C ALA A 167 10.66 -27.15 7.22
N LEU A 168 10.18 -25.95 7.54
CA LEU A 168 8.85 -25.74 8.10
C LEU A 168 7.74 -26.07 7.09
N LEU A 169 7.88 -25.65 5.84
CA LEU A 169 6.93 -25.97 4.75
C LEU A 169 6.90 -27.48 4.46
N ASP A 170 8.04 -28.17 4.51
CA ASP A 170 8.13 -29.62 4.36
C ASP A 170 7.35 -30.36 5.47
N LYS A 171 7.44 -29.89 6.72
CA LYS A 171 6.64 -30.43 7.84
C LYS A 171 5.14 -30.28 7.61
N ALA A 172 4.68 -29.12 7.14
CA ALA A 172 3.27 -28.92 6.80
C ALA A 172 2.81 -29.86 5.67
N LYS A 173 3.65 -30.02 4.64
CA LYS A 173 3.38 -30.92 3.52
C LYS A 173 3.25 -32.37 3.98
N ALA A 174 4.17 -32.83 4.82
CA ALA A 174 4.15 -34.17 5.40
C ALA A 174 2.91 -34.40 6.29
N ALA A 175 2.38 -33.35 6.91
CA ALA A 175 1.15 -33.40 7.70
C ALA A 175 -0.14 -33.28 6.86
N GLY A 176 -0.03 -33.21 5.53
CA GLY A 176 -1.17 -33.11 4.61
C GLY A 176 -1.87 -31.75 4.61
N VAL A 177 -1.21 -30.70 5.09
CA VAL A 177 -1.70 -29.31 5.08
C VAL A 177 -1.05 -28.58 3.91
N THR A 178 -1.78 -27.68 3.23
CA THR A 178 -1.18 -26.81 2.21
C THR A 178 -0.07 -25.97 2.85
N PRO A 179 1.20 -26.10 2.45
CA PRO A 179 2.27 -25.42 3.17
C PRO A 179 2.20 -23.91 3.01
N LEU A 180 2.06 -23.41 1.77
CA LEU A 180 2.06 -21.97 1.48
C LEU A 180 0.77 -21.59 0.74
N ALA A 181 -0.06 -20.75 1.37
CA ALA A 181 -1.20 -20.13 0.70
C ALA A 181 -0.71 -18.96 -0.18
N LEU A 182 -1.14 -18.98 -1.44
CA LEU A 182 -0.88 -17.91 -2.41
C LEU A 182 -2.13 -17.67 -3.25
N GLY A 183 -2.32 -16.44 -3.70
CA GLY A 183 -3.20 -16.11 -4.82
C GLY A 183 -2.37 -15.78 -6.06
N GLY A 184 -2.67 -16.45 -7.18
CA GLY A 184 -1.90 -16.36 -8.43
C GLY A 184 -2.31 -15.15 -9.24
N GLN A 185 -1.98 -13.98 -8.71
CA GLN A 185 -2.06 -12.68 -9.39
C GLN A 185 -0.67 -12.06 -9.32
N ASN A 186 -0.22 -11.43 -10.41
CA ASN A 186 1.16 -10.95 -10.56
C ASN A 186 1.65 -10.09 -9.38
N TRP A 187 0.79 -9.25 -8.81
CA TRP A 187 1.14 -8.38 -7.68
C TRP A 187 1.36 -9.17 -6.38
N GLN A 188 0.63 -10.28 -6.16
CA GLN A 188 0.83 -11.14 -4.98
C GLN A 188 2.16 -11.90 -5.11
N GLU A 189 2.44 -12.41 -6.31
CA GLU A 189 3.68 -13.13 -6.64
C GLU A 189 4.90 -12.21 -6.47
N ALA A 190 4.82 -10.99 -6.99
CA ALA A 190 5.83 -9.96 -6.83
C ALA A 190 5.99 -9.52 -5.36
N THR A 191 4.90 -9.43 -4.59
CA THR A 191 4.94 -9.11 -3.16
C THR A 191 5.72 -10.17 -2.37
N MET A 192 5.50 -11.45 -2.69
CA MET A 192 6.31 -12.54 -2.13
C MET A 192 7.77 -12.43 -2.59
N PHE A 193 8.00 -12.11 -3.87
CA PHE A 193 9.35 -12.01 -4.42
C PHE A 193 10.17 -10.85 -3.83
N ASP A 194 9.56 -9.71 -3.50
CA ASP A 194 10.21 -8.63 -2.73
C ASP A 194 10.86 -9.18 -1.44
N SER A 195 10.14 -10.03 -0.71
CA SER A 195 10.63 -10.65 0.52
C SER A 195 11.76 -11.65 0.27
N VAL A 196 11.66 -12.43 -0.83
CA VAL A 196 12.70 -13.39 -1.24
C VAL A 196 13.99 -12.69 -1.63
N VAL A 197 13.92 -11.58 -2.37
CA VAL A 197 15.10 -10.80 -2.77
C VAL A 197 15.82 -10.24 -1.54
N LEU A 198 15.07 -9.66 -0.59
CA LEU A 198 15.64 -9.14 0.65
C LEU A 198 16.28 -10.25 1.50
N SER A 199 15.61 -11.40 1.62
CA SER A 199 16.12 -12.56 2.35
C SER A 199 17.41 -13.12 1.73
N THR A 200 17.48 -13.14 0.39
CA THR A 200 18.59 -13.74 -0.35
C THR A 200 19.84 -12.87 -0.34
N GLY A 201 19.69 -11.57 -0.63
CA GLY A 201 20.83 -10.66 -0.80
C GLY A 201 21.08 -9.71 0.37
N GLY A 202 20.15 -9.64 1.34
CA GLY A 202 20.22 -8.68 2.44
C GLY A 202 19.85 -7.24 2.04
N PRO A 203 19.87 -6.32 3.01
CA PRO A 203 19.37 -4.94 2.83
C PRO A 203 20.10 -4.13 1.77
N GLU A 204 21.44 -4.26 1.68
CA GLU A 204 22.22 -3.53 0.69
C GLU A 204 21.88 -3.97 -0.74
N PHE A 205 21.77 -5.29 -0.95
CA PHE A 205 21.40 -5.83 -2.25
C PHE A 205 19.97 -5.42 -2.65
N TYR A 206 19.02 -5.53 -1.71
CA TYR A 206 17.63 -5.10 -1.97
C TYR A 206 17.58 -3.64 -2.40
N LYS A 207 18.27 -2.75 -1.68
CA LYS A 207 18.32 -1.33 -2.06
C LYS A 207 18.85 -1.15 -3.48
N LYS A 208 20.01 -1.73 -3.80
CA LYS A 208 20.63 -1.59 -5.12
C LYS A 208 19.75 -2.15 -6.24
N ALA A 209 19.25 -3.36 -6.08
CA ALA A 209 18.46 -4.03 -7.13
C ALA A 209 17.05 -3.46 -7.27
N MET A 210 16.34 -3.23 -6.16
CA MET A 210 14.90 -2.99 -6.15
C MET A 210 14.49 -1.52 -5.98
N ASN A 211 15.41 -0.66 -5.53
CA ASN A 211 15.14 0.79 -5.37
C ASN A 211 16.06 1.67 -6.23
N ASP A 212 17.33 1.28 -6.38
CA ASP A 212 18.27 2.01 -7.25
C ASP A 212 18.27 1.47 -8.69
N LEU A 213 17.67 0.29 -8.93
CA LEU A 213 17.63 -0.41 -10.21
C LEU A 213 19.02 -0.59 -10.84
N ASP A 214 20.01 -0.88 -9.99
CA ASP A 214 21.40 -1.08 -10.36
C ASP A 214 21.57 -2.31 -11.26
N ASP A 215 22.09 -2.08 -12.47
CA ASP A 215 22.22 -3.07 -13.53
C ASP A 215 23.09 -4.27 -13.11
N ALA A 216 24.20 -4.02 -12.40
CA ALA A 216 25.09 -5.09 -11.93
C ALA A 216 24.39 -5.98 -10.89
N SER A 217 23.61 -5.39 -9.99
CA SER A 217 22.83 -6.11 -8.99
C SER A 217 21.70 -6.94 -9.63
N LEU A 218 20.98 -6.37 -10.61
CA LEU A 218 19.93 -7.06 -11.36
C LEU A 218 20.47 -8.26 -12.15
N LYS A 219 21.67 -8.15 -12.74
CA LYS A 219 22.35 -9.22 -13.51
C LYS A 219 23.10 -10.26 -12.65
N SER A 220 23.13 -10.08 -11.34
CA SER A 220 24.00 -10.86 -10.46
C SER A 220 23.52 -12.30 -10.20
N ASP A 221 24.45 -13.15 -9.78
CA ASP A 221 24.15 -14.49 -9.25
C ASP A 221 23.21 -14.43 -8.03
N THR A 222 23.22 -13.33 -7.27
CA THR A 222 22.30 -13.12 -6.14
C THR A 222 20.86 -12.95 -6.62
N MET A 223 20.63 -12.24 -7.73
CA MET A 223 19.28 -12.14 -8.32
C MET A 223 18.83 -13.49 -8.88
N LYS A 224 19.74 -14.20 -9.58
CA LYS A 224 19.48 -15.56 -10.04
C LYS A 224 19.10 -16.49 -8.87
N LYS A 225 19.84 -16.43 -7.76
CA LYS A 225 19.54 -17.20 -6.54
C LYS A 225 18.20 -16.81 -5.92
N SER A 226 17.79 -15.56 -6.04
CA SER A 226 16.46 -15.11 -5.60
C SER A 226 15.36 -15.79 -6.43
N PHE A 227 15.52 -15.89 -7.76
CA PHE A 227 14.61 -16.67 -8.61
C PHE A 227 14.64 -18.18 -8.31
N ASP A 228 15.81 -18.76 -8.01
CA ASP A 228 15.91 -20.16 -7.57
C ASP A 228 15.10 -20.38 -6.27
N ASN A 229 15.19 -19.45 -5.31
CA ASN A 229 14.43 -19.49 -4.07
C ASN A 229 12.92 -19.30 -4.31
N LEU A 230 12.52 -18.42 -5.24
CA LEU A 230 11.13 -18.26 -5.66
C LEU A 230 10.58 -19.56 -6.27
N ALA A 231 11.31 -20.17 -7.20
CA ALA A 231 10.93 -21.44 -7.81
C ALA A 231 10.72 -22.53 -6.74
N LYS A 232 11.59 -22.58 -5.72
CA LYS A 232 11.45 -23.49 -4.60
C LYS A 232 10.15 -23.24 -3.83
N LEU A 233 9.81 -22.00 -3.51
CA LEU A 233 8.55 -21.65 -2.80
C LEU A 233 7.30 -22.03 -3.61
N VAL A 234 7.32 -21.85 -4.94
CA VAL A 234 6.18 -22.23 -5.81
C VAL A 234 5.87 -23.74 -5.74
N THR A 235 6.84 -24.59 -5.38
CA THR A 235 6.56 -26.04 -5.18
C THR A 235 5.72 -26.37 -3.93
N TYR A 236 5.45 -25.36 -3.09
CA TYR A 236 4.69 -25.48 -1.85
C TYR A 236 3.30 -24.83 -1.91
N VAL A 237 2.94 -24.20 -3.03
CA VAL A 237 1.58 -23.68 -3.24
C VAL A 237 0.66 -24.75 -3.78
N ASP A 238 -0.64 -24.64 -3.51
CA ASP A 238 -1.63 -25.57 -4.06
C ASP A 238 -1.87 -25.30 -5.57
N PRO A 239 -2.25 -26.32 -6.36
CA PRO A 239 -2.40 -26.17 -7.81
C PRO A 239 -3.53 -25.21 -8.24
N ASN A 240 -4.48 -24.88 -7.35
CA ASN A 240 -5.62 -24.02 -7.64
C ASN A 240 -5.39 -22.57 -7.20
N PHE A 241 -4.13 -22.14 -7.06
CA PHE A 241 -3.78 -20.79 -6.64
C PHE A 241 -4.09 -19.73 -7.71
N SER A 242 -4.03 -20.09 -9.00
CA SER A 242 -4.20 -19.17 -10.13
C SER A 242 -5.49 -18.35 -10.05
N GLY A 243 -5.38 -17.02 -10.17
CA GLY A 243 -6.51 -16.10 -10.13
C GLY A 243 -7.19 -15.90 -8.76
N ARG A 244 -6.78 -16.63 -7.72
CA ARG A 244 -7.33 -16.49 -6.37
C ARG A 244 -6.99 -15.12 -5.77
N ASP A 245 -7.98 -14.48 -5.18
CA ASP A 245 -7.78 -13.23 -4.44
C ASP A 245 -7.01 -13.44 -3.13
N TRP A 246 -6.21 -12.44 -2.77
CA TRP A 246 -5.32 -12.49 -1.60
C TRP A 246 -6.04 -12.82 -0.29
N ASN A 247 -7.26 -12.30 -0.09
CA ASN A 247 -8.05 -12.51 1.12
C ASN A 247 -8.60 -13.95 1.19
N LEU A 248 -8.79 -14.62 0.05
CA LEU A 248 -9.14 -16.04 0.02
C LEU A 248 -7.94 -16.92 0.42
N ALA A 249 -6.72 -16.55 0.01
CA ALA A 249 -5.50 -17.19 0.49
C ALA A 249 -5.31 -16.95 2.00
N THR A 250 -5.58 -15.74 2.50
CA THR A 250 -5.58 -15.46 3.95
C THR A 250 -6.62 -16.31 4.69
N ALA A 251 -7.82 -16.50 4.11
CA ALA A 251 -8.86 -17.33 4.70
C ALA A 251 -8.44 -18.80 4.84
N MET A 252 -7.62 -19.34 3.93
CA MET A 252 -7.07 -20.70 4.05
C MET A 252 -6.20 -20.82 5.31
N VAL A 253 -5.34 -19.83 5.58
CA VAL A 253 -4.53 -19.80 6.79
C VAL A 253 -5.41 -19.63 8.04
N ILE A 254 -6.39 -18.73 8.02
CA ILE A 254 -7.34 -18.54 9.14
C ILE A 254 -8.05 -19.85 9.51
N LYS A 255 -8.47 -20.64 8.52
CA LYS A 255 -9.17 -21.91 8.71
C LYS A 255 -8.25 -23.08 9.10
N GLY A 256 -6.94 -22.95 8.87
CA GLY A 256 -5.97 -24.03 9.04
C GLY A 256 -5.89 -24.99 7.86
N ASP A 257 -6.49 -24.63 6.72
CA ASP A 257 -6.35 -25.34 5.45
C ASP A 257 -4.93 -25.16 4.86
N ALA A 258 -4.27 -24.05 5.23
CA ALA A 258 -2.87 -23.79 4.94
C ALA A 258 -2.09 -23.38 6.20
N LEU A 259 -0.78 -23.65 6.20
CA LEU A 259 0.11 -23.26 7.30
C LEU A 259 0.39 -21.76 7.31
N VAL A 260 0.88 -21.21 6.19
CA VAL A 260 1.43 -19.84 6.14
C VAL A 260 1.04 -19.12 4.87
N GLN A 261 0.97 -17.79 4.94
CA GLN A 261 0.92 -16.89 3.79
C GLN A 261 2.05 -15.86 3.89
N VAL A 262 2.74 -15.60 2.78
CA VAL A 262 3.65 -14.45 2.61
C VAL A 262 2.84 -13.32 2.01
N MET A 263 2.53 -12.29 2.80
CA MET A 263 1.66 -11.18 2.36
C MET A 263 1.89 -9.97 3.27
N GLY A 264 1.52 -8.79 2.79
CA GLY A 264 1.56 -7.61 3.63
C GLY A 264 0.60 -7.66 4.82
N ASP A 265 0.80 -6.74 5.75
CA ASP A 265 0.07 -6.66 7.01
C ASP A 265 -1.41 -6.26 6.91
N TRP A 266 -1.89 -5.92 5.70
CA TRP A 266 -3.31 -5.92 5.41
C TRP A 266 -3.98 -7.28 5.60
N ALA A 267 -3.24 -8.39 5.50
CA ALA A 267 -3.74 -9.73 5.84
C ALA A 267 -4.27 -9.79 7.28
N LYS A 268 -3.67 -9.05 8.22
CA LYS A 268 -4.10 -8.98 9.62
C LYS A 268 -5.55 -8.47 9.76
N GLY A 269 -5.99 -7.57 8.90
CA GLY A 269 -7.37 -7.07 8.88
C GLY A 269 -8.39 -8.20 8.68
N GLU A 270 -8.07 -9.22 7.88
CA GLU A 270 -8.94 -10.39 7.68
C GLU A 270 -8.94 -11.32 8.91
N PHE A 271 -7.80 -11.48 9.60
CA PHE A 271 -7.76 -12.19 10.89
C PHE A 271 -8.62 -11.48 11.93
N HIS A 272 -8.56 -10.15 12.02
CA HIS A 272 -9.41 -9.36 12.92
C HIS A 272 -10.88 -9.47 12.57
N ALA A 273 -11.24 -9.38 11.29
CA ALA A 273 -12.62 -9.57 10.83
C ALA A 273 -13.16 -10.96 11.19
N ALA A 274 -12.29 -11.99 11.17
CA ALA A 274 -12.58 -13.34 11.63
C ALA A 274 -12.46 -13.54 13.15
N LYS A 275 -12.28 -12.46 13.92
CA LYS A 275 -12.13 -12.45 15.40
C LYS A 275 -10.97 -13.33 15.90
N LYS A 276 -9.87 -13.36 15.15
CA LYS A 276 -8.65 -14.11 15.49
C LYS A 276 -7.67 -13.23 16.25
N THR A 277 -7.00 -13.82 17.24
CA THR A 277 -6.08 -13.13 18.15
C THR A 277 -4.64 -13.53 17.89
N PRO A 278 -3.70 -12.58 17.72
CA PRO A 278 -2.28 -12.89 17.54
C PRO A 278 -1.71 -13.58 18.79
N GLY A 279 -0.81 -14.55 18.57
CA GLY A 279 -0.23 -15.39 19.62
C GLY A 279 -1.14 -16.52 20.11
N THR A 280 -2.44 -16.49 19.78
CA THR A 280 -3.42 -17.54 20.13
C THR A 280 -3.89 -18.30 18.90
N ASP A 281 -4.41 -17.59 17.89
CA ASP A 281 -4.92 -18.18 16.66
C ASP A 281 -3.88 -18.16 15.52
N PHE A 282 -3.07 -17.09 15.46
CA PHE A 282 -2.08 -16.90 14.41
C PHE A 282 -0.79 -16.25 14.93
N LEU A 283 0.28 -16.37 14.17
CA LEU A 283 1.59 -15.77 14.43
C LEU A 283 1.97 -14.85 13.28
N CYS A 284 2.73 -13.80 13.61
CA CYS A 284 3.21 -12.80 12.66
C CYS A 284 4.73 -12.63 12.82
N TYR A 285 5.47 -13.10 11.83
CA TYR A 285 6.93 -12.99 11.81
C TYR A 285 7.38 -12.20 10.59
N ARG A 286 8.59 -11.63 10.64
CA ARG A 286 9.20 -11.14 9.41
C ARG A 286 9.56 -12.33 8.52
N PHE A 287 9.59 -12.10 7.21
CA PHE A 287 10.08 -13.12 6.29
C PHE A 287 11.51 -13.53 6.71
N PRO A 288 11.87 -14.81 6.75
CA PRO A 288 13.12 -15.27 7.35
C PRO A 288 14.35 -14.63 6.70
N GLY A 289 15.31 -14.21 7.52
CA GLY A 289 16.47 -13.42 7.07
C GLY A 289 16.22 -11.92 6.85
N THR A 290 15.00 -11.41 7.08
CA THR A 290 14.67 -9.99 6.85
C THR A 290 14.47 -9.15 8.12
N ASP A 291 14.68 -9.74 9.30
CA ASP A 291 14.60 -9.02 10.58
C ASP A 291 15.50 -7.77 10.60
N GLY A 292 14.98 -6.67 11.14
CA GLY A 292 15.67 -5.38 11.14
C GLY A 292 15.54 -4.58 9.85
N SER A 293 14.89 -5.12 8.82
CA SER A 293 14.53 -4.41 7.59
C SER A 293 13.02 -4.42 7.37
N VAL A 294 12.49 -3.36 6.76
CA VAL A 294 11.08 -3.24 6.42
C VAL A 294 10.96 -2.87 4.95
N ILE A 295 10.23 -3.67 4.20
CA ILE A 295 9.83 -3.34 2.84
C ILE A 295 8.42 -2.74 2.91
N TYR A 296 8.32 -1.42 2.79
CA TYR A 296 7.08 -0.69 3.03
C TYR A 296 6.32 -0.35 1.75
N ASN A 297 5.02 -0.17 1.93
CA ASN A 297 4.17 0.62 1.08
C ASN A 297 3.26 1.48 1.97
N SER A 298 2.72 2.56 1.43
CA SER A 298 1.83 3.45 2.15
C SER A 298 0.60 3.72 1.29
N ASP A 299 -0.59 3.54 1.84
CA ASP A 299 -1.79 4.07 1.22
C ASP A 299 -1.77 5.59 1.36
N MET A 300 -1.88 6.31 0.24
CA MET A 300 -1.96 7.77 0.24
C MET A 300 -3.27 8.21 -0.37
N PHE A 301 -3.88 9.24 0.20
CA PHE A 301 -4.93 9.99 -0.47
C PHE A 301 -4.27 11.11 -1.27
N GLY A 302 -4.13 10.87 -2.58
CA GLY A 302 -3.73 11.87 -3.54
C GLY A 302 -4.85 12.89 -3.73
N MET A 303 -4.55 14.15 -3.45
CA MET A 303 -5.53 15.23 -3.39
C MET A 303 -5.53 15.96 -4.73
N PHE A 304 -6.63 15.92 -5.48
CA PHE A 304 -6.69 16.56 -6.80
C PHE A 304 -6.94 18.05 -6.70
N ASN A 305 -6.51 18.82 -7.69
CA ASN A 305 -6.85 20.23 -7.76
C ASN A 305 -8.36 20.39 -8.03
N VAL A 306 -9.10 20.77 -7.01
CA VAL A 306 -10.57 20.96 -7.06
C VAL A 306 -10.93 22.45 -7.12
N PRO A 307 -12.13 22.80 -7.62
CA PRO A 307 -12.63 24.18 -7.56
C PRO A 307 -12.72 24.70 -6.12
N ASP A 308 -12.75 26.04 -5.98
CA ASP A 308 -12.64 26.72 -4.68
C ASP A 308 -13.69 26.27 -3.65
N ASP A 309 -14.92 26.03 -4.10
CA ASP A 309 -16.05 25.56 -3.28
C ASP A 309 -15.82 24.16 -2.66
N ARG A 310 -14.89 23.36 -3.19
CA ARG A 310 -14.55 22.02 -2.69
C ARG A 310 -13.26 21.98 -1.88
N LYS A 311 -12.46 23.05 -1.84
CA LYS A 311 -11.17 23.07 -1.14
C LYS A 311 -11.31 22.84 0.35
N ALA A 312 -12.38 23.35 0.97
CA ALA A 312 -12.64 23.11 2.39
C ALA A 312 -12.82 21.62 2.71
N ALA A 313 -13.57 20.88 1.88
CA ALA A 313 -13.77 19.44 2.04
C ALA A 313 -12.47 18.64 1.82
N GLN A 314 -11.63 19.06 0.87
CA GLN A 314 -10.31 18.47 0.65
C GLN A 314 -9.39 18.65 1.86
N VAL A 315 -9.31 19.86 2.41
CA VAL A 315 -8.50 20.14 3.61
C VAL A 315 -9.02 19.37 4.82
N ALA A 316 -10.34 19.27 4.99
CA ALA A 316 -10.93 18.48 6.07
C ALA A 316 -10.58 16.98 5.93
N LEU A 317 -10.69 16.40 4.73
CA LEU A 317 -10.26 15.03 4.46
C LEU A 317 -8.78 14.82 4.82
N ALA A 318 -7.89 15.70 4.36
CA ALA A 318 -6.46 15.59 4.60
C ALA A 318 -6.12 15.70 6.10
N THR A 319 -6.75 16.65 6.79
CA THR A 319 -6.57 16.88 8.24
C THR A 319 -7.08 15.70 9.06
N ALA A 320 -8.28 15.19 8.75
CA ALA A 320 -8.85 14.01 9.39
C ALA A 320 -7.94 12.79 9.18
N THR A 321 -7.45 12.58 7.94
CA THR A 321 -6.56 11.47 7.56
C THR A 321 -5.26 11.47 8.36
N LEU A 322 -4.72 12.63 8.72
CA LEU A 322 -3.47 12.75 9.50
C LEU A 322 -3.71 13.12 10.97
N SER A 323 -4.94 13.05 11.45
CA SER A 323 -5.23 13.19 12.89
C SER A 323 -4.76 11.95 13.64
N LYS A 324 -4.23 12.12 14.86
CA LYS A 324 -3.74 10.98 15.67
C LYS A 324 -4.84 9.98 16.02
N SER A 325 -6.04 10.47 16.29
CA SER A 325 -7.21 9.63 16.61
C SER A 325 -7.57 8.73 15.45
N PHE A 326 -7.67 9.29 14.25
CA PHE A 326 -7.93 8.51 13.04
C PHE A 326 -6.78 7.56 12.76
N GLN A 327 -5.54 8.04 12.82
CA GLN A 327 -4.35 7.22 12.59
C GLN A 327 -4.28 6.02 13.55
N SER A 328 -4.63 6.15 14.83
CA SER A 328 -4.74 4.98 15.73
C SER A 328 -5.89 4.07 15.30
N ALA A 329 -7.13 4.60 15.28
CA ALA A 329 -8.34 3.82 15.10
C ALA A 329 -8.39 3.07 13.75
N PHE A 330 -8.01 3.76 12.67
CA PHE A 330 -7.94 3.17 11.33
C PHE A 330 -6.90 2.05 11.26
N ASN A 331 -5.67 2.32 11.72
CA ASN A 331 -4.56 1.37 11.55
C ASN A 331 -4.68 0.14 12.46
N VAL A 332 -5.33 0.27 13.63
CA VAL A 332 -5.71 -0.88 14.46
C VAL A 332 -6.59 -1.85 13.67
N VAL A 333 -7.61 -1.35 12.98
CA VAL A 333 -8.56 -2.16 12.20
C VAL A 333 -7.94 -2.65 10.88
N LYS A 334 -7.24 -1.78 10.16
CA LYS A 334 -6.66 -2.08 8.84
C LYS A 334 -5.54 -3.12 8.91
N GLY A 335 -4.85 -3.18 10.05
CA GLY A 335 -3.71 -4.07 10.25
C GLY A 335 -2.35 -3.42 9.97
N SER A 336 -2.31 -2.15 9.58
CA SER A 336 -1.11 -1.37 9.27
C SER A 336 -0.49 -0.67 10.48
N VAL A 337 0.67 -0.05 10.25
CA VAL A 337 1.31 0.92 11.15
C VAL A 337 0.82 2.34 10.79
N PRO A 338 0.66 3.26 11.75
CA PRO A 338 0.39 4.68 11.45
C PRO A 338 1.44 5.33 10.54
N ALA A 339 0.99 6.20 9.63
CA ALA A 339 1.88 7.06 8.85
C ALA A 339 2.58 8.11 9.72
N ARG A 340 1.99 8.44 10.87
CA ARG A 340 2.56 9.35 11.86
C ARG A 340 3.41 8.61 12.88
N THR A 341 4.62 9.09 13.11
CA THR A 341 5.57 8.55 14.10
C THR A 341 5.21 8.90 15.54
N ASP A 342 4.31 9.84 15.76
CA ASP A 342 3.92 10.38 17.07
C ASP A 342 2.57 9.87 17.57
N VAL A 343 2.09 8.76 16.99
CA VAL A 343 0.91 8.00 17.43
C VAL A 343 1.37 6.90 18.39
N PRO A 344 0.82 6.82 19.61
CA PRO A 344 1.18 5.77 20.57
C PRO A 344 0.68 4.40 20.09
N ASP A 345 1.42 3.35 20.46
CA ASP A 345 1.10 1.97 20.09
C ASP A 345 0.12 1.29 21.06
N THR A 346 -0.45 2.02 22.02
CA THR A 346 -1.20 1.47 23.16
C THR A 346 -2.36 0.58 22.73
N ASP A 347 -3.08 1.02 21.69
CA ASP A 347 -4.31 0.39 21.20
C ASP A 347 -4.03 -0.76 20.22
N PHE A 348 -2.77 -0.94 19.82
CA PHE A 348 -2.37 -1.95 18.84
C PHE A 348 -2.16 -3.32 19.50
N ASP A 349 -2.52 -4.36 18.75
CA ASP A 349 -2.24 -5.74 19.14
C ASP A 349 -0.74 -6.07 19.08
N ALA A 350 -0.36 -7.28 19.49
CA ALA A 350 1.05 -7.69 19.51
C ALA A 350 1.75 -7.55 18.15
N CYS A 351 1.06 -7.85 17.06
CA CYS A 351 1.60 -7.71 15.71
C CYS A 351 1.73 -6.24 15.27
N GLY A 352 0.75 -5.40 15.60
CA GLY A 352 0.78 -3.96 15.34
C GLY A 352 1.90 -3.27 16.11
N LYS A 353 2.06 -3.59 17.39
CA LYS A 353 3.20 -3.11 18.21
C LYS A 353 4.54 -3.53 17.63
N LYS A 354 4.67 -4.79 17.21
CA LYS A 354 5.86 -5.26 16.48
C LYS A 354 6.08 -4.46 15.19
N GLY A 355 5.04 -4.24 14.39
CA GLY A 355 5.11 -3.46 13.16
C GLY A 355 5.62 -2.03 13.41
N ILE A 356 5.07 -1.34 14.42
CA ILE A 356 5.48 0.01 14.83
C ILE A 356 6.96 0.03 15.25
N ALA A 357 7.37 -0.91 16.10
CA ALA A 357 8.75 -1.00 16.58
C ALA A 357 9.74 -1.32 15.44
N ASP A 358 9.41 -2.28 14.57
CA ASP A 358 10.22 -2.66 13.42
C ASP A 358 10.36 -1.49 12.43
N LEU A 359 9.26 -0.78 12.15
CA LEU A 359 9.27 0.38 11.26
C LEU A 359 10.18 1.49 11.82
N LYS A 360 10.04 1.81 13.11
CA LYS A 360 10.90 2.80 13.77
C LYS A 360 12.37 2.42 13.66
N LYS A 361 12.71 1.17 13.97
CA LYS A 361 14.08 0.66 13.88
C LYS A 361 14.62 0.72 12.45
N ALA A 362 13.82 0.32 11.45
CA ALA A 362 14.23 0.34 10.05
C ALA A 362 14.43 1.78 9.53
N ASN A 363 13.55 2.71 9.92
CA ASN A 363 13.66 4.12 9.58
C ASN A 363 14.94 4.74 10.18
N GLU A 364 15.26 4.44 11.45
CA GLU A 364 16.47 4.91 12.13
C GLU A 364 17.75 4.24 11.59
N GLY A 365 17.65 2.98 11.15
CA GLY A 365 18.77 2.17 10.67
C GLY A 365 19.06 2.28 9.17
N GLY A 366 18.27 3.04 8.40
CA GLY A 366 18.43 3.13 6.95
C GLY A 366 18.06 1.85 6.20
N THR A 367 17.22 0.99 6.80
CA THR A 367 16.75 -0.29 6.26
C THR A 367 15.24 -0.30 5.99
N LEU A 368 14.67 0.88 5.79
CA LEU A 368 13.29 1.09 5.35
C LEU A 368 13.26 1.29 3.84
N PHE A 369 12.83 0.26 3.11
CA PHE A 369 12.89 0.20 1.65
C PHE A 369 11.51 0.22 1.02
N GLY A 370 11.35 0.90 -0.11
CA GLY A 370 10.09 0.90 -0.84
C GLY A 370 9.87 -0.45 -1.55
N SER A 371 8.70 -1.05 -1.40
CA SER A 371 8.32 -2.25 -2.17
C SER A 371 8.24 -1.93 -3.66
N LEU A 372 8.94 -2.70 -4.49
CA LEU A 372 8.83 -2.59 -5.94
C LEU A 372 7.47 -3.12 -6.42
N ALA A 373 6.99 -4.22 -5.82
CA ALA A 373 5.69 -4.81 -6.12
C ALA A 373 4.52 -3.86 -5.84
N GLN A 374 4.67 -2.98 -4.83
CA GLN A 374 3.62 -2.07 -4.35
C GLN A 374 3.88 -0.59 -4.71
N GLY A 375 4.68 -0.32 -5.75
CA GLY A 375 4.79 1.02 -6.35
C GLY A 375 5.64 2.03 -5.56
N TYR A 376 6.43 1.58 -4.60
CA TYR A 376 7.35 2.42 -3.81
C TYR A 376 8.83 2.24 -4.20
N GLY A 377 9.15 1.20 -4.97
CA GLY A 377 10.51 0.93 -5.45
C GLY A 377 10.86 1.61 -6.77
N ALA A 378 9.90 1.76 -7.69
CA ALA A 378 10.11 2.36 -9.01
C ALA A 378 8.79 2.91 -9.61
N PRO A 379 8.86 3.72 -10.69
CA PRO A 379 7.68 4.17 -11.43
C PRO A 379 6.79 3.03 -11.95
N PRO A 380 5.49 3.28 -12.21
CA PRO A 380 4.54 2.22 -12.55
C PRO A 380 4.92 1.37 -13.76
N ALA A 381 5.54 1.93 -14.80
CA ALA A 381 6.00 1.17 -15.95
C ALA A 381 7.01 0.08 -15.56
N VAL A 382 8.02 0.45 -14.78
CA VAL A 382 9.04 -0.48 -14.26
C VAL A 382 8.45 -1.49 -13.28
N ALA A 383 7.59 -1.04 -12.35
CA ALA A 383 6.92 -1.93 -11.41
C ALA A 383 6.04 -2.98 -12.12
N ASN A 384 5.36 -2.59 -13.20
CA ASN A 384 4.56 -3.50 -14.03
C ASN A 384 5.42 -4.50 -14.80
N ALA A 385 6.54 -4.06 -15.39
CA ALA A 385 7.50 -4.93 -16.06
C ALA A 385 8.08 -5.98 -15.09
N TYR A 386 8.44 -5.55 -13.87
CA TYR A 386 8.85 -6.45 -12.79
C TYR A 386 7.78 -7.49 -12.44
N LYS A 387 6.53 -7.05 -12.18
CA LYS A 387 5.41 -7.95 -11.86
C LYS A 387 5.15 -8.97 -12.97
N ASP A 388 5.22 -8.55 -14.23
CA ASP A 388 5.01 -9.43 -15.39
C ASP A 388 6.07 -10.54 -15.49
N VAL A 389 7.36 -10.19 -15.38
CA VAL A 389 8.45 -11.18 -15.42
C VAL A 389 8.34 -12.18 -14.26
N VAL A 390 8.07 -11.69 -13.04
CA VAL A 390 7.87 -12.56 -11.87
C VAL A 390 6.70 -13.52 -12.09
N SER A 391 5.57 -13.02 -12.62
CA SER A 391 4.38 -13.85 -12.85
C SER A 391 4.60 -14.88 -13.96
N LYS A 392 5.24 -14.49 -15.07
CA LYS A 392 5.67 -15.43 -16.13
C LYS A 392 6.57 -16.54 -15.57
N PHE A 393 7.47 -16.22 -14.65
CA PHE A 393 8.30 -17.23 -13.98
C PHE A 393 7.49 -18.16 -13.07
N VAL A 394 6.62 -17.61 -12.21
CA VAL A 394 5.76 -18.40 -11.30
C VAL A 394 4.85 -19.35 -12.05
N HIS A 395 4.29 -18.90 -13.17
CA HIS A 395 3.43 -19.72 -14.03
C HIS A 395 4.20 -20.60 -15.03
N GLY A 396 5.53 -20.63 -14.93
CA GLY A 396 6.40 -21.49 -15.73
C GLY A 396 6.41 -21.13 -17.22
N GLN A 397 6.11 -19.89 -17.60
CA GLN A 397 6.33 -19.38 -18.95
C GLN A 397 7.81 -19.09 -19.18
N ILE A 398 8.51 -18.58 -18.16
CA ILE A 398 9.97 -18.54 -18.05
C ILE A 398 10.42 -19.79 -17.30
N LYS A 399 11.39 -20.53 -17.84
CA LYS A 399 11.70 -21.90 -17.36
C LYS A 399 12.89 -21.97 -16.43
N THR A 400 13.79 -20.99 -16.50
CA THR A 400 15.05 -20.99 -15.74
C THR A 400 15.29 -19.64 -15.08
N SER A 401 16.02 -19.65 -13.96
CA SER A 401 16.38 -18.42 -13.25
C SER A 401 17.31 -17.52 -14.07
N ASP A 402 18.15 -18.09 -14.95
CA ASP A 402 19.00 -17.34 -15.88
C ASP A 402 18.18 -16.58 -16.93
N GLU A 403 17.16 -17.25 -17.48
CA GLU A 403 16.19 -16.63 -18.38
C GLU A 403 15.40 -15.54 -17.66
N ALA A 404 14.98 -15.78 -16.41
CA ALA A 404 14.25 -14.80 -15.60
C ALA A 404 15.07 -13.53 -15.33
N VAL A 405 16.37 -13.67 -15.02
CA VAL A 405 17.27 -12.52 -14.85
C VAL A 405 17.40 -11.75 -16.17
N THR A 406 17.58 -12.46 -17.28
CA THR A 406 17.72 -11.85 -18.61
C THR A 406 16.45 -11.07 -18.99
N GLU A 407 15.27 -11.67 -18.81
CA GLU A 407 14.00 -11.01 -19.08
C GLU A 407 13.71 -9.86 -18.11
N LEU A 408 14.07 -9.99 -16.83
CA LEU A 408 13.90 -8.93 -15.84
C LEU A 408 14.67 -7.66 -16.24
N VAL A 409 15.94 -7.82 -16.57
CA VAL A 409 16.80 -6.69 -16.99
C VAL A 409 16.23 -6.04 -18.24
N LYS A 410 15.90 -6.85 -19.26
CA LYS A 410 15.34 -6.34 -20.51
C LYS A 410 14.04 -5.58 -20.27
N ALA A 411 13.11 -6.16 -19.51
CA ALA A 411 11.81 -5.56 -19.26
C ALA A 411 11.91 -4.27 -18.44
N ILE A 412 12.84 -4.19 -17.48
CA ILE A 412 13.12 -2.97 -16.73
C ILE A 412 13.71 -1.88 -17.65
N ASP A 413 14.68 -2.23 -18.50
CA ASP A 413 15.31 -1.27 -19.42
C ASP A 413 14.35 -0.76 -20.49
N ASP A 414 13.46 -1.61 -21.01
CA ASP A 414 12.40 -1.21 -21.95
C ASP A 414 11.33 -0.30 -21.29
N ALA A 415 11.24 -0.28 -19.96
CA ALA A 415 10.22 0.43 -19.20
C ALA A 415 10.69 1.75 -18.54
N LYS A 416 12.00 2.04 -18.57
CA LYS A 416 12.58 3.33 -18.17
C LYS A 416 12.38 4.38 -19.27
#